data_AF-A8EYA2-F1
#
_entry.id   AF-A8EYA2-F1
#
_cell.length_a   1.000
_cell.length_b   1.000
_cell.length_c   1.000
_cell.angle_alpha   90.00
_cell.angle_beta   90.00
_cell.angle_gamma   90.00
#
_symmetry.space_group_name_H-M   'P 1'
#
loop_
_entity.id
_entity.type
_entity.pdbx_description
1 polymer ?
#
loop_
_entity_poly.entity_id
_entity_poly.type
_entity_poly.pdbx_seq_one_letter_code
_entity_poly.pdbx_strand_id
1 'polypeptide(L)' 'MREIIAVVVEELNVKIENGVISSDHIHIFANIPPHIKVSEFVQKAKGRSSKKYKKNFQY' A
#
# COMPACT_ATOMS: atom_id res chain seq x y z
N MET A 1 -4.98 -3.53 6.91
CA MET A 1 -4.18 -2.64 6.02
C MET A 1 -2.79 -3.20 5.75
N ARG A 2 -2.03 -3.58 6.78
CA ARG A 2 -0.68 -4.16 6.65
C ARG A 2 -0.57 -5.29 5.61
N GLU A 3 -1.51 -6.24 5.64
CA GLU A 3 -1.57 -7.34 4.66
C GLU A 3 -1.69 -6.86 3.20
N ILE A 4 -2.50 -5.84 2.95
CA ILE A 4 -2.71 -5.31 1.58
C ILE A 4 -1.42 -4.72 1.06
N ILE A 5 -0.71 -3.98 1.94
CA ILE A 5 0.56 -3.38 1.59
C ILE A 5 1.62 -4.47 1.36
N ALA A 6 1.68 -5.51 2.21
CA ALA A 6 2.62 -6.62 2.03
C ALA A 6 2.50 -7.27 0.64
N VAL A 7 1.27 -7.54 0.18
CA VAL A 7 1.04 -8.09 -1.16
C VAL A 7 1.52 -7.14 -2.26
N VAL A 8 1.27 -5.83 -2.14
CA VAL A 8 1.71 -4.84 -3.14
C VAL A 8 3.23 -4.70 -3.17
N VAL A 9 3.87 -4.78 -2.00
CA VAL A 9 5.32 -4.71 -1.84
C VAL A 9 6.00 -5.91 -2.51
N GLU A 10 5.45 -7.11 -2.32
CA GLU A 10 5.92 -8.34 -2.96
C GLU A 10 5.73 -8.30 -4.47
N GLU A 11 4.55 -7.91 -4.96
CA GLU A 11 4.24 -7.80 -6.39
C GLU A 11 5.14 -6.80 -7.14
N LEU A 12 5.53 -5.71 -6.47
CA LEU A 12 6.34 -4.65 -7.05
C LEU A 12 7.81 -4.75 -6.66
N ASN A 13 8.24 -5.80 -5.95
CA ASN A 13 9.61 -5.93 -5.45
C ASN A 13 10.12 -4.65 -4.74
N VAL A 14 9.23 -4.02 -3.98
CA VAL A 14 9.52 -2.84 -3.16
C VAL A 14 10.00 -3.32 -1.80
N LYS A 15 10.80 -2.52 -1.09
CA LYS A 15 11.16 -2.81 0.31
C LYS A 15 10.67 -1.70 1.20
N ILE A 16 9.90 -2.02 2.24
CA ILE A 16 9.51 -1.05 3.26
C ILE A 16 10.58 -1.04 4.34
N GLU A 17 11.17 0.13 4.57
CA GLU A 17 12.18 0.33 5.62
C GLU A 17 11.53 0.75 6.94
N ASN A 18 10.45 1.54 6.88
CA ASN A 18 9.66 1.90 8.06
C ASN A 18 8.20 2.23 7.70
N GLY A 19 7.27 2.10 8.65
CA GLY A 19 5.87 2.47 8.42
C GLY A 19 5.10 2.78 9.70
N VAL A 20 4.33 3.85 9.69
CA VAL A 20 3.47 4.30 10.80
C VAL A 20 2.01 4.31 10.33
N ILE A 21 1.13 3.71 11.13
CA ILE A 21 -0.31 3.74 10.89
C ILE A 21 -0.94 4.58 11.99
N SER A 22 -1.49 5.72 11.60
CA SER A 22 -2.29 6.60 12.44
C SER A 22 -3.78 6.30 12.21
N SER A 23 -4.65 6.90 13.03
CA SER A 23 -6.10 6.71 12.92
C SER A 23 -6.69 7.25 11.61
N ASP A 24 -6.05 8.26 11.02
CA ASP A 24 -6.53 9.03 9.86
C ASP A 24 -5.58 8.95 8.65
N HIS A 25 -4.30 8.62 8.85
CA HIS A 25 -3.30 8.55 7.78
C HIS A 25 -2.26 7.44 8.00
N ILE A 26 -1.50 7.15 6.94
CA ILE A 26 -0.43 6.14 6.96
C ILE A 26 0.82 6.75 6.34
N HIS A 27 1.95 6.63 7.04
CA HIS A 27 3.27 6.95 6.52
C HIS A 27 4.01 5.68 6.15
N ILE A 28 4.62 5.66 4.96
CA ILE A 28 5.42 4.55 4.47
C ILE A 28 6.74 5.12 4.00
N PHE A 29 7.83 4.60 4.56
CA PHE A 29 9.18 4.85 4.09
C PHE A 29 9.66 3.58 3.37
N ALA A 30 9.85 3.68 2.06
CA ALA A 30 10.13 2.52 1.22
C ALA A 30 11.21 2.82 0.19
N ASN A 31 12.01 1.79 -0.10
CA ASN A 31 12.93 1.75 -1.21
C ASN A 31 12.21 1.15 -2.41
N ILE A 32 12.00 1.97 -3.45
CA ILE A 32 11.29 1.60 -4.68
C ILE A 32 12.34 1.54 -5.81
N PRO A 33 12.43 0.42 -6.55
CA PRO A 33 13.34 0.32 -7.69
C PRO A 33 13.10 1.45 -8.71
N PRO A 34 14.16 2.00 -9.33
CA PRO A 34 14.04 3.20 -10.18
C PRO A 34 13.21 2.98 -11.45
N HIS A 35 13.04 1.73 -11.90
CA HIS A 35 12.21 1.38 -13.05
C HIS A 35 10.72 1.30 -12.69
N ILE A 36 10.37 1.34 -11.41
CA ILE A 36 8.99 1.29 -10.92
C ILE A 36 8.56 2.70 -10.55
N LYS A 37 7.42 3.11 -11.09
CA LYS A 37 6.86 4.43 -10.78
C LYS A 37 6.28 4.42 -9.38
N VAL A 38 6.65 5.41 -8.57
CA VAL A 38 6.07 5.61 -7.22
C VAL A 38 4.54 5.68 -7.28
N SER A 39 3.99 6.33 -8.32
CA SER A 39 2.54 6.42 -8.53
C SER A 39 1.86 5.06 -8.75
N GLU A 40 2.56 4.08 -9.34
CA GLU A 40 2.03 2.73 -9.52
C GLU A 40 1.88 2.01 -8.17
N PHE A 41 2.91 2.10 -7.32
CA PHE A 41 2.85 1.59 -5.95
C PHE A 41 1.68 2.19 -5.17
N VAL A 42 1.56 3.53 -5.20
CA VAL A 42 0.48 4.24 -4.50
C VAL A 42 -0.90 3.85 -5.06
N GLN A 43 -1.04 3.73 -6.38
CA GLN A 43 -2.30 3.35 -7.02
C GLN A 43 -2.73 1.94 -6.60
N LYS A 44 -1.83 0.95 -6.64
CA LYS A 44 -2.14 -0.42 -6.21
C LYS A 44 -2.48 -0.48 -4.71
N ALA A 45 -1.69 0.18 -3.87
CA ALA A 45 -1.90 0.21 -2.42
C ALA A 45 -3.27 0.83 -2.05
N LYS A 46 -3.58 2.02 -2.57
CA LYS A 46 -4.86 2.71 -2.33
C LYS A 46 -6.05 2.00 -2.97
N GLY A 47 -5.89 1.49 -4.19
CA GLY A 47 -6.96 0.80 -4.92
C GLY A 47 -7.40 -0.48 -4.20
N ARG A 48 -6.45 -1.32 -3.79
CA ARG A 48 -6.74 -2.56 -3.06
C ARG A 48 -7.33 -2.30 -1.68
N SER A 49 -6.83 -1.30 -0.96
CA SER A 49 -7.39 -0.96 0.35
C SER A 49 -8.81 -0.42 0.25
N SER A 50 -9.09 0.45 -0.72
CA SER A 50 -10.45 0.93 -1.01
C SER A 50 -11.38 -0.22 -1.38
N LYS A 51 -10.94 -1.16 -2.22
CA LYS A 51 -11.73 -2.34 -2.60
C LYS A 51 -12.05 -3.24 -1.39
N LYS A 52 -11.07 -3.53 -0.52
CA LYS A 52 -11.28 -4.32 0.71
C LYS A 52 -12.24 -3.60 1.67
N TYR A 53 -12.06 -2.29 1.85
CA TYR A 53 -12.96 -1.47 2.67
C TYR A 53 -14.39 -1.52 2.13
N LYS A 54 -14.59 -1.25 0.85
CA LYS A 54 -15.92 -1.32 0.22
C LYS A 54 -16.58 -2.69 0.42
N LYS A 55 -15.84 -3.79 0.28
CA LYS A 55 -16.38 -5.15 0.51
C LYS A 55 -16.81 -5.39 1.96
N ASN A 56 -16.05 -4.89 2.93
CA ASN A 56 -16.34 -5.10 4.36
C ASN A 56 -17.43 -4.19 4.91
N PHE A 57 -17.71 -3.07 4.25
CA PHE A 57 -18.69 -2.06 4.67
C PHE A 57 -19.85 -1.92 3.67
N GLN A 58 -20.17 -2.97 2.91
CA GLN A 58 -21.39 -3.00 2.09
C GLN A 58 -22.61 -3.04 3.02
N TYR A 59 -23.37 -1.94 3.05
CA TYR A 59 -24.82 -1.96 3.23
C TYR A 59 -25.46 -2.32 1.89
#